data_AF-A0A6M0KZ71-F1
#
_entry.id   AF-A0A6M0KZ71-F1
#
_cell.length_a   1.000
_cell.length_b   1.000
_cell.length_c   1.000
_cell.angle_alpha   90.00
_cell.angle_beta   90.00
_cell.angle_gamma   90.00
#
_symmetry.space_group_name_H-M   'P 1'
#
loop_
_entity.id
_entity.type
_entity.pdbx_description
1 polymer ?
#
loop_
_entity_poly.entity_id
_entity_poly.type
_entity_poly.pdbx_seq_one_letter_code
_entity_poly.pdbx_strand_id
1 'polypeptide(L)'
;MLQLQINSPEMQDIFETKFHSNQEKFMEFIVSFIQDNKRAIDNYFHKSNKPTFKYKKLNPMENYYKLPVEESETEMTNPFKDVEDSVAFAKKLREDSYR
;
A
#
# COMPACT_ATOMS: atom_id res chain seq x y z
N MET A 1 5.00 7.25 -10.99
CA MET A 1 5.89 7.96 -10.03
C MET A 1 6.72 6.90 -9.32
N LEU A 2 8.05 6.97 -9.38
CA LEU A 2 8.90 6.14 -8.52
C LEU A 2 8.85 6.74 -7.11
N GLN A 3 8.23 6.04 -6.17
CA GLN A 3 8.21 6.45 -4.76
C GLN A 3 9.51 5.97 -4.11
N LEU A 4 10.26 6.89 -3.50
CA LEU A 4 11.52 6.58 -2.83
C LEU A 4 11.23 5.80 -1.55
N GLN A 5 11.62 4.53 -1.49
CA GLN A 5 11.49 3.70 -0.28
C GLN A 5 12.78 3.79 0.53
N ILE A 6 12.79 4.64 1.57
CA ILE A 6 13.92 4.76 2.50
C ILE A 6 13.70 3.78 3.65
N ASN A 7 14.48 2.70 3.70
CA ASN A 7 14.33 1.64 4.71
C ASN A 7 15.13 1.91 6.00
N SER A 8 15.89 3.02 6.06
CA SER A 8 16.67 3.40 7.25
C SER A 8 16.00 4.59 7.96
N PRO A 9 15.68 4.47 9.27
CA PRO A 9 15.03 5.54 10.02
C PRO A 9 15.91 6.80 10.12
N GLU A 10 17.24 6.66 10.15
CA GLU A 10 18.18 7.78 10.19
C GLU A 10 18.18 8.57 8.88
N MET A 11 18.07 7.88 7.74
CA MET A 11 17.99 8.53 6.42
C MET A 11 16.62 9.15 6.17
N GLN A 12 15.57 8.58 6.77
CA GLN A 12 14.23 9.17 6.72
C GLN A 12 14.21 10.51 7.46
N ASP A 13 14.81 10.58 8.65
CA ASP A 13 14.90 11.81 9.43
C ASP A 13 15.71 12.89 8.70
N ILE A 14 16.82 12.53 8.05
CA ILE A 14 17.60 13.46 7.21
C ILE A 14 16.78 13.94 6.00
N PHE A 15 16.05 13.04 5.34
CA PHE A 15 15.19 13.39 4.20
C PHE A 15 14.10 14.40 4.58
N GLU A 16 13.46 14.20 5.72
CA GLU A 16 12.41 15.10 6.21
C GLU A 16 12.99 16.42 6.73
N THR A 17 14.06 16.38 7.53
CA THR A 17 14.60 17.58 8.20
C THR A 17 15.49 18.45 7.31
N LYS A 18 16.34 17.85 6.46
CA LYS A 18 17.30 18.61 5.63
C LYS A 18 16.76 18.88 4.24
N PHE A 19 16.04 17.91 3.68
CA PHE A 19 15.53 17.99 2.31
C PHE A 19 14.05 18.35 2.24
N HIS A 20 13.37 18.51 3.38
CA HIS A 20 11.94 18.91 3.45
C HIS A 20 11.05 18.02 2.59
N SER A 21 11.36 16.72 2.56
CA SER A 21 10.68 15.72 1.74
C SER A 21 10.75 15.99 0.21
N ASN A 22 11.69 16.81 -0.24
CA ASN A 22 11.94 17.06 -1.66
C ASN A 22 12.77 15.93 -2.27
N GLN A 23 12.10 15.05 -3.00
CA GLN A 23 12.70 13.87 -3.61
C GLN A 23 13.79 14.20 -4.65
N GLU A 24 13.61 15.25 -5.46
CA GLU A 24 14.56 15.61 -6.52
C GLU A 24 15.90 16.05 -5.93
N LYS A 25 15.86 16.98 -4.96
CA LYS A 25 17.07 17.47 -4.28
C LYS A 25 17.79 16.38 -3.50
N PHE A 26 17.03 15.46 -2.89
CA PHE A 26 17.62 14.34 -2.17
C PHE A 26 18.30 13.34 -3.11
N MET A 27 17.70 13.06 -4.27
CA MET A 27 18.31 12.21 -5.29
C MET A 27 19.56 12.86 -5.90
N GLU A 28 19.54 14.16 -6.17
CA GLU A 28 20.72 14.91 -6.62
C GLU A 28 21.86 14.84 -5.60
N PHE A 29 21.54 14.97 -4.29
CA PHE A 29 22.51 14.80 -3.22
C PHE A 29 23.09 13.38 -3.17
N ILE A 30 22.27 12.34 -3.29
CA ILE A 30 22.75 10.96 -3.31
C ILE A 30 23.65 10.72 -4.52
N VAL A 31 23.23 11.17 -5.72
CA VAL A 31 24.01 10.96 -6.94
C VAL A 31 25.34 11.71 -6.88
N SER A 32 25.37 12.96 -6.42
CA SER A 32 26.61 13.73 -6.23
C SER A 32 27.52 13.08 -5.19
N PHE A 33 26.97 12.67 -4.04
CA PHE A 33 27.73 11.96 -3.01
C PHE A 33 28.35 10.65 -3.55
N ILE A 34 27.61 9.89 -4.35
CA ILE A 34 28.10 8.66 -4.98
C ILE A 34 29.20 8.96 -5.99
N GLN A 35 29.04 10.01 -6.80
CA GLN A 35 30.02 10.41 -7.81
C GLN A 35 31.34 10.85 -7.17
N ASP A 36 31.29 11.62 -6.09
CA ASP A 36 32.46 12.10 -5.37
C ASP A 36 33.17 10.98 -4.60
N ASN A 37 32.41 9.98 -4.11
CA ASN A 37 32.93 8.87 -3.31
C ASN A 37 33.03 7.54 -4.08
N LYS A 38 33.06 7.55 -5.42
CA LYS A 38 33.09 6.34 -6.28
C LYS A 38 34.04 5.26 -5.77
N ARG A 39 35.27 5.64 -5.37
CA ARG A 39 36.30 4.70 -4.86
C ARG A 39 35.94 4.03 -3.53
N ALA A 40 35.26 4.73 -2.62
CA ALA A 40 34.84 4.17 -1.33
C ALA A 40 33.65 3.20 -1.50
N ILE A 41 32.79 3.51 -2.47
CA ILE A 41 31.58 2.74 -2.79
C ILE A 41 31.93 1.45 -3.51
N ASP A 42 32.85 1.50 -4.47
CA ASP A 42 33.35 0.29 -5.15
C ASP A 42 33.92 -0.71 -4.13
N ASN A 43 34.67 -0.25 -3.12
CA ASN A 43 35.18 -1.10 -2.04
C ASN A 43 34.07 -1.69 -1.13
N TYR A 44 32.92 -1.02 -1.01
CA TYR A 44 31.80 -1.48 -0.19
C TYR A 44 30.97 -2.56 -0.92
N PHE A 45 30.79 -2.41 -2.23
CA PHE A 45 30.04 -3.39 -3.05
C PHE A 45 30.89 -4.57 -3.52
N HIS A 46 32.23 -4.46 -3.52
CA HIS A 46 33.14 -5.57 -3.87
C HIS A 46 33.54 -6.48 -2.71
N LYS A 47 33.18 -6.18 -1.45
CA LYS A 47 33.37 -7.14 -0.35
C LYS A 47 32.36 -8.28 -0.46
N SER A 48 32.83 -9.32 -1.15
CA SER A 48 32.28 -10.66 -1.23
C SER A 48 31.87 -11.20 0.14
N ASN A 49 30.59 -11.08 0.45
CA ASN A 49 29.83 -12.14 1.10
C ASN A 49 28.41 -11.94 0.62
N LYS A 50 28.03 -12.71 -0.42
CA LYS A 50 26.61 -12.83 -0.78
C LYS A 50 25.89 -13.22 0.51
N PRO A 51 25.01 -12.38 1.08
CA PRO A 51 24.20 -12.83 2.19
C PRO A 51 23.41 -14.03 1.65
N THR A 52 23.61 -15.20 2.24
CA THR A 52 22.71 -16.33 2.03
C THR A 52 21.38 -15.87 2.63
N PHE A 53 20.53 -15.28 1.79
CA PHE A 53 19.17 -14.92 2.16
C PHE A 53 18.47 -16.20 2.58
N LYS A 54 18.45 -16.47 3.89
CA LYS A 54 17.61 -17.50 4.47
C LYS A 54 16.20 -16.94 4.43
N TYR A 55 15.49 -17.25 3.35
CA TYR A 55 14.06 -16.98 3.28
C TYR A 55 13.37 -17.75 4.41
N LYS A 56 12.97 -17.04 5.46
CA LYS A 56 12.03 -17.60 6.44
C LYS A 56 10.69 -17.65 5.71
N LYS A 57 10.13 -18.84 5.52
CA LYS A 57 8.78 -19.01 4.97
C LYS A 57 7.81 -18.27 5.89
N LEU A 58 7.38 -17.08 5.48
CA LEU A 58 6.42 -16.28 6.24
C LEU A 58 5.08 -17.00 6.20
N ASN A 59 4.46 -17.15 7.37
CA ASN A 59 3.11 -17.67 7.44
C ASN A 59 2.15 -16.51 7.13
N PRO A 60 1.31 -16.58 6.09
CA PRO A 60 0.36 -15.52 5.78
C PRO A 60 -0.65 -15.24 6.90
N MET A 61 -0.77 -16.12 7.89
CA MET A 61 -1.57 -15.91 9.10
C MET A 61 -0.82 -15.21 10.24
N GLU A 62 0.47 -14.88 10.11
CA GLU A 62 1.19 -14.10 11.13
C GLU A 62 0.81 -12.61 11.12
N ASN A 63 0.35 -12.08 9.98
CA ASN A 63 0.03 -10.65 9.80
C ASN A 63 -1.39 -10.41 9.26
N TYR A 64 -2.37 -11.25 9.62
CA TYR A 64 -3.74 -10.96 9.23
C TYR A 64 -4.31 -9.86 10.14
N TYR A 65 -4.87 -8.82 9.53
CA TYR A 65 -5.66 -7.82 10.22
C TYR A 65 -7.12 -8.29 10.19
N LYS A 66 -7.74 -8.47 11.35
CA LYS A 66 -9.20 -8.58 11.45
C LYS A 66 -9.75 -7.17 11.61
N LEU A 67 -10.58 -6.74 10.67
CA LEU A 67 -11.43 -5.58 10.90
C LEU A 67 -12.35 -5.93 12.07
N PRO A 68 -12.40 -5.14 13.15
CA PRO A 68 -13.45 -5.28 14.15
C PRO A 68 -14.76 -4.93 13.45
N VAL A 69 -15.53 -5.94 13.08
CA VAL A 69 -16.93 -5.75 12.69
C VAL A 69 -17.67 -5.62 14.01
N GLU A 70 -18.09 -4.40 14.35
CA GLU A 70 -19.23 -4.25 15.24
C GLU A 70 -20.41 -4.82 14.46
N GLU A 71 -20.77 -6.08 14.77
CA GLU A 71 -22.05 -6.65 14.42
C GLU A 71 -23.13 -5.88 15.18
N SER A 72 -23.31 -4.58 14.87
CA SER A 72 -24.66 -4.07 14.90
C SER A 72 -25.39 -4.96 13.91
N GLU A 73 -26.41 -5.67 14.37
CA GLU A 73 -27.41 -6.32 13.53
C GLU A 73 -28.04 -5.26 12.64
N THR A 74 -27.31 -4.75 11.65
CA THR A 74 -27.93 -4.20 10.47
C THR A 74 -28.51 -5.42 9.81
N GLU A 75 -29.77 -5.69 10.16
CA GLU A 75 -30.64 -6.53 9.37
C GLU A 75 -30.26 -6.28 7.91
N MET A 76 -29.91 -7.33 7.16
CA MET A 76 -29.87 -7.18 5.72
C MET A 76 -31.29 -6.78 5.33
N THR A 77 -31.55 -5.48 5.25
CA THR A 77 -32.86 -4.96 4.92
C THR A 77 -32.99 -5.13 3.42
N ASN A 78 -33.30 -6.36 3.01
CA ASN A 78 -33.89 -6.55 1.72
C ASN A 78 -35.13 -5.64 1.71
N PRO A 79 -35.19 -4.63 0.82
CA PRO A 79 -36.32 -3.73 0.77
C PRO A 79 -37.60 -4.45 0.36
N PHE A 80 -37.48 -5.69 -0.15
CA PHE A 80 -38.59 -6.56 -0.49
C PHE A 80 -38.83 -7.59 0.61
N LYS A 81 -40.09 -7.73 0.99
CA LYS A 81 -40.52 -8.71 1.99
C LYS A 81 -40.32 -10.15 1.50
N ASP A 82 -40.54 -10.39 0.22
CA ASP A 82 -40.42 -11.68 -0.46
C ASP A 82 -40.16 -11.50 -1.97
N VAL A 83 -40.01 -12.62 -2.69
CA VAL A 83 -39.75 -12.60 -4.14
C VAL A 83 -40.95 -12.02 -4.90
N GLU A 84 -42.17 -12.22 -4.41
CA GLU A 84 -43.39 -11.77 -5.09
C GLU A 84 -43.50 -10.24 -5.09
N ASP A 85 -43.13 -9.61 -3.97
CA ASP A 85 -43.02 -8.16 -3.82
C ASP A 85 -42.00 -7.55 -4.81
N SER A 86 -40.85 -8.22 -4.98
CA SER A 86 -39.83 -7.80 -5.96
C SER A 86 -40.34 -7.85 -7.41
N VAL A 87 -41.15 -8.86 -7.74
CA VAL A 87 -41.74 -9.02 -9.08
C VAL A 87 -42.85 -7.99 -9.31
N ALA A 88 -43.67 -7.70 -8.30
CA ALA A 88 -44.73 -6.69 -8.37
C ALA A 88 -44.12 -5.28 -8.58
N PHE A 89 -43.06 -4.95 -7.84
CA PHE A 89 -42.33 -3.70 -8.02
C PHE A 89 -41.75 -3.57 -9.44
N ALA A 90 -41.13 -4.62 -9.97
CA ALA A 90 -40.59 -4.62 -11.33
C ALA A 90 -41.67 -4.44 -12.41
N LYS A 91 -42.86 -5.04 -12.23
CA LYS A 91 -44.00 -4.85 -13.14
C LYS A 91 -44.49 -3.41 -13.11
N LYS A 92 -44.64 -2.83 -11.92
CA LYS A 92 -45.05 -1.43 -11.76
C LYS A 92 -44.07 -0.46 -12.43
N LEU A 93 -42.77 -0.64 -12.20
CA LEU A 93 -41.74 0.16 -12.87
C LEU A 93 -41.84 0.10 -14.40
N ARG A 94 -42.12 -1.08 -14.94
CA ARG A 94 -42.28 -1.27 -16.39
C ARG A 94 -43.50 -0.53 -16.92
N GLU A 95 -44.62 -0.56 -16.22
CA GLU A 95 -45.84 0.16 -16.60
C GLU A 95 -45.65 1.68 -16.51
N ASP A 96 -45.03 2.15 -15.42
CA ASP A 96 -44.71 3.58 -15.21
C ASP A 96 -43.73 4.11 -16.27
N SER A 97 -42.80 3.26 -16.74
CA SER A 97 -41.83 3.63 -17.79
C SER A 97 -42.40 3.59 -19.21
N TYR A 98 -43.57 2.98 -19.42
CA TYR A 98 -44.21 2.87 -20.74
C TYR A 98 -45.21 4.01 -21.00
N ARG A 99 -45.50 4.83 -19.98
CA ARG A 99 -46.24 6.10 -20.09
C ARG A 99 -45.29 7.27 -20.30
#